data_AF-A0A930Q6G4-F1
#
_entry.id   AF-A0A930Q6G4-F1
#
_cell.length_a   1.000
_cell.length_b   1.000
_cell.length_c   1.000
_cell.angle_alpha   90.00
_cell.angle_beta   90.00
_cell.angle_gamma   90.00
#
_symmetry.space_group_name_H-M   'P 1'
#
loop_
_entity.id
_entity.type
_entity.pdbx_description
1 polymer ?
#
loop_
_entity_poly.entity_id
_entity_poly.type
_entity_poly.pdbx_seq_one_letter_code
_entity_poly.pdbx_strand_id
1 'polypeptide(L)'
;MTEYDDTVLAEKFRTLYAHLCRERILPSLPVAEDASPAQMATALRQALCSAYPTTRLKRMMKSIHYANAFADTALRECAFTLDEVEQYLTRNHFLDHDRSVDFFNKTITAEGFVITPTALVETMLESLLLSHKGEHDEKKRPQ
;
A
#
# COMPACT_ATOMS: atom_id res chain seq x y z
N MET A 1 10.58 15.91 4.85
CA MET A 1 9.33 15.99 4.08
C MET A 1 8.89 17.43 4.11
N THR A 2 8.42 17.98 2.99
CA THR A 2 7.81 19.32 2.98
C THR A 2 6.31 19.21 3.30
N GLU A 3 5.68 20.27 3.79
CA GLU A 3 4.21 20.28 4.02
C GLU A 3 3.42 19.94 2.74
N TYR A 4 3.98 20.26 1.57
CA TYR A 4 3.43 19.88 0.27
C TYR A 4 3.46 18.36 0.06
N ASP A 5 4.60 17.72 0.32
CA ASP A 5 4.73 16.25 0.22
C ASP A 5 3.76 15.54 1.17
N ASP A 6 3.62 16.04 2.40
CA ASP A 6 2.70 15.49 3.40
C ASP A 6 1.25 15.53 2.92
N THR A 7 0.84 16.65 2.32
CA THR A 7 -0.52 16.84 1.80
C THR A 7 -0.81 15.86 0.66
N VAL A 8 0.12 15.76 -0.31
CA VAL A 8 0.01 14.84 -1.45
C VAL A 8 -0.08 13.40 -0.98
N LEU A 9 0.82 12.97 -0.10
CA LEU A 9 0.81 11.59 0.43
C LEU A 9 -0.47 11.30 1.21
N ALA A 10 -0.95 12.25 2.03
CA ALA A 10 -2.20 12.08 2.76
C ALA A 10 -3.38 11.87 1.80
N GLU A 11 -3.48 12.61 0.70
CA GLU A 11 -4.51 12.40 -0.33
C GLU A 11 -4.42 11.01 -0.98
N LYS A 12 -3.20 10.54 -1.31
CA LYS A 12 -2.98 9.20 -1.85
C LYS A 12 -3.40 8.10 -0.86
N PHE A 13 -3.10 8.27 0.43
CA PHE A 13 -3.58 7.37 1.48
C PHE A 13 -5.11 7.35 1.59
N ARG A 14 -5.77 8.52 1.57
CA ARG A 14 -7.25 8.59 1.59
C ARG A 14 -7.85 7.87 0.37
N THR A 15 -7.22 8.02 -0.79
CA THR A 15 -7.62 7.31 -2.01
C THR A 15 -7.50 5.79 -1.85
N LEU A 16 -6.38 5.30 -1.32
CA LEU A 16 -6.17 3.88 -1.03
C LEU A 16 -7.18 3.36 -0.01
N TYR A 17 -7.46 4.10 1.06
CA TYR A 17 -8.48 3.70 2.03
C TYR A 17 -9.87 3.58 1.44
N ALA A 18 -10.30 4.60 0.70
CA ALA A 18 -11.59 4.60 0.04
C ALA A 18 -11.69 3.42 -0.94
N HIS A 19 -10.61 3.11 -1.65
CA HIS A 19 -10.51 1.94 -2.51
C HIS A 19 -10.69 0.63 -1.74
N LEU A 20 -9.90 0.38 -0.69
CA LEU A 20 -9.99 -0.86 0.10
C LEU A 20 -11.36 -1.04 0.77
N CYS A 21 -12.03 0.06 1.15
CA CYS A 21 -13.40 0.00 1.65
C CYS A 21 -14.41 -0.33 0.54
N ARG A 22 -14.28 0.28 -0.64
CA ARG A 22 -15.11 -0.01 -1.81
C ARG A 22 -15.01 -1.48 -2.22
N GLU A 23 -13.80 -2.02 -2.18
CA GLU A 23 -13.49 -3.43 -2.43
C GLU A 23 -13.91 -4.37 -1.29
N ARG A 24 -14.49 -3.84 -0.20
CA ARG A 24 -14.89 -4.59 1.00
C ARG A 24 -13.73 -5.39 1.63
N ILE A 25 -12.49 -4.96 1.39
CA ILE A 25 -11.28 -5.49 2.04
C ILE A 25 -11.21 -4.94 3.47
N LEU A 26 -11.51 -3.65 3.63
CA LEU A 26 -11.68 -3.04 4.95
C LEU A 26 -13.14 -2.69 5.21
N PRO A 27 -13.60 -2.77 6.47
CA PRO A 27 -14.99 -2.47 6.82
C PRO A 27 -15.30 -0.97 6.83
N SER A 28 -14.32 -0.10 7.10
CA SER A 28 -14.46 1.35 7.15
C SER A 28 -13.11 2.06 7.11
N LEU A 29 -13.13 3.38 6.89
CA LEU A 29 -11.97 4.26 6.96
C LEU A 29 -11.36 4.23 8.37
N PRO A 30 -10.06 3.91 8.53
CA PRO A 30 -9.48 3.68 9.85
C PRO A 30 -8.83 4.91 10.49
N VAL A 31 -8.95 6.12 9.92
CA VAL A 31 -8.19 7.30 10.40
C VAL A 31 -8.96 8.62 10.27
N ALA A 32 -8.62 9.57 11.15
CA ALA A 32 -9.14 10.95 11.16
C ALA A 32 -8.58 11.79 10.01
N GLU A 33 -9.27 12.90 9.67
CA GLU A 33 -8.96 13.72 8.50
C GLU A 33 -7.59 14.43 8.56
N ASP A 34 -7.03 14.65 9.75
CA ASP A 34 -5.80 15.41 10.00
C ASP A 34 -4.55 14.55 10.24
N ALA A 35 -4.65 13.23 10.03
CA ALA A 35 -3.53 12.31 10.27
C ALA A 35 -2.38 12.50 9.28
N SER A 36 -1.14 12.42 9.78
CA SER A 36 0.06 12.44 8.94
C SER A 36 0.21 11.15 8.12
N PRO A 37 0.95 11.15 6.99
CA PRO A 37 1.16 9.95 6.18
C PRO A 37 1.66 8.73 6.97
N ALA A 38 2.53 8.94 7.98
CA ALA A 38 3.03 7.86 8.84
C ALA A 38 1.95 7.28 9.76
N GLN A 39 1.09 8.13 10.32
CA GLN A 39 -0.07 7.70 11.11
C GLN A 39 -1.06 6.95 10.22
N MET A 40 -1.30 7.45 9.00
CA MET A 40 -2.15 6.78 8.02
C MET A 40 -1.57 5.41 7.63
N ALA A 41 -0.28 5.27 7.34
CA ALA A 41 0.32 3.96 7.06
C ALA A 41 0.13 2.97 8.23
N THR A 42 0.37 3.45 9.45
CA THR A 42 0.23 2.64 10.67
C THR A 42 -1.21 2.18 10.89
N ALA A 43 -2.18 3.09 10.75
CA ALA A 43 -3.60 2.79 10.89
C ALA A 43 -4.06 1.77 9.83
N LEU A 44 -3.56 1.87 8.60
CA LEU A 44 -3.87 0.92 7.52
C LEU A 44 -3.39 -0.48 7.87
N ARG A 45 -2.14 -0.60 8.30
CA ARG A 45 -1.58 -1.88 8.75
C ARG A 45 -2.39 -2.47 9.90
N GLN A 46 -2.75 -1.66 10.89
CA GLN A 46 -3.55 -2.10 12.05
C GLN A 46 -4.95 -2.56 11.65
N ALA A 47 -5.60 -1.86 10.71
CA ALA A 47 -6.91 -2.24 10.19
C ALA A 47 -6.85 -3.59 9.46
N LEU A 48 -5.84 -3.81 8.61
CA LEU A 48 -5.63 -5.10 7.93
C LEU A 48 -5.30 -6.23 8.91
N CYS A 49 -4.45 -5.96 9.90
CA CYS A 49 -4.14 -6.91 10.95
C CYS A 49 -5.39 -7.34 11.73
N SER A 50 -6.24 -6.37 12.09
CA SER A 50 -7.50 -6.63 12.80
C SER A 50 -8.53 -7.38 11.94
N ALA A 51 -8.63 -7.04 10.65
CA ALA A 51 -9.56 -7.68 9.72
C ALA A 51 -9.10 -9.10 9.32
N TYR A 52 -7.79 -9.34 9.28
CA TYR A 52 -7.17 -10.58 8.81
C TYR A 52 -6.12 -11.13 9.79
N PRO A 53 -6.50 -11.45 11.04
CA PRO A 53 -5.55 -11.77 12.13
C PRO A 53 -4.78 -13.08 11.93
N THR A 54 -5.25 -13.95 11.04
CA THR A 54 -4.58 -15.22 10.70
C THR A 54 -3.48 -15.05 9.65
N THR A 55 -3.37 -13.88 9.03
CA THR A 55 -2.33 -13.58 8.03
C THR A 55 -0.97 -13.53 8.68
N ARG A 56 -0.09 -14.47 8.31
CA ARG A 56 1.29 -14.48 8.79
C ARG A 56 2.19 -13.70 7.85
N LEU A 57 2.62 -12.52 8.28
CA LEU A 57 3.62 -11.74 7.55
C LEU A 57 4.96 -12.48 7.52
N LYS A 58 5.70 -12.33 6.41
CA LYS A 58 7.08 -12.79 6.32
C LYS A 58 7.88 -11.74 7.07
N ARG A 59 8.84 -12.17 7.87
CA ARG A 59 9.80 -11.24 8.47
C ARG A 59 10.43 -10.44 7.34
N MET A 60 10.36 -9.11 7.41
CA MET A 60 11.08 -8.23 6.49
C MET A 60 12.58 -8.57 6.54
N MET A 61 13.06 -9.34 5.57
CA MET A 61 14.48 -9.57 5.41
C MET A 61 15.00 -8.51 4.45
N LYS A 62 15.57 -7.43 5.00
CA LYS A 62 16.49 -6.51 4.31
C LYS A 62 16.23 -6.29 2.79
N SER A 63 15.18 -5.57 2.39
CA SER A 63 15.21 -4.73 1.16
C SER A 63 13.83 -4.25 0.72
N ILE A 64 13.40 -3.09 1.22
CA ILE A 64 12.78 -2.16 0.28
C ILE A 64 13.95 -1.37 -0.31
N HIS A 65 14.52 -1.89 -1.40
CA HIS A 65 15.77 -1.34 -1.96
C HIS A 65 15.65 0.17 -2.22
N TYR A 66 14.48 0.62 -2.66
CA TYR A 66 14.25 2.03 -2.97
C TYR A 66 14.19 2.91 -1.72
N ALA A 67 13.75 2.40 -0.57
CA ALA A 67 13.55 3.18 0.65
C ALA A 67 14.76 3.20 1.60
N ASN A 68 15.71 2.26 1.44
CA ASN A 68 16.87 2.15 2.32
C ASN A 68 17.75 3.43 2.33
N ALA A 69 17.80 4.14 1.20
CA ALA A 69 18.58 5.37 1.05
C ALA A 69 17.81 6.65 1.44
N PHE A 70 16.56 6.53 1.92
CA PHE A 70 15.80 7.70 2.34
C PHE A 70 16.43 8.34 3.57
N ALA A 71 16.79 9.62 3.44
CA ALA A 71 17.26 10.44 4.56
C ALA A 71 16.14 10.77 5.54
N ASP A 72 14.91 10.89 5.04
CA ASP A 72 13.71 11.11 5.83
C ASP A 72 13.26 9.81 6.51
N THR A 73 13.34 9.78 7.84
CA THR A 73 13.01 8.60 8.62
C THR A 73 11.52 8.30 8.62
N ALA A 74 10.66 9.32 8.63
CA ALA A 74 9.22 9.14 8.62
C ALA A 74 8.74 8.55 7.29
N LEU A 75 9.29 9.05 6.18
CA LEU A 75 8.98 8.53 4.85
C LEU A 75 9.52 7.10 4.65
N ARG A 76 10.69 6.81 5.21
CA ARG A 76 11.25 5.45 5.22
C ARG A 76 10.37 4.47 6.00
N GLU A 77 9.89 4.86 7.18
CA GLU A 77 8.95 4.07 7.98
C GLU A 77 7.61 3.88 7.28
N CYS A 78 7.13 4.90 6.55
CA CYS A 78 5.96 4.77 5.68
C CYS A 78 6.17 3.68 4.63
N ALA A 79 7.29 3.71 3.90
CA ALA A 79 7.61 2.70 2.90
C ALA A 79 7.67 1.28 3.50
N PHE A 80 8.34 1.12 4.65
CA PHE A 80 8.39 -0.17 5.35
C PHE A 80 7.01 -0.68 5.77
N THR A 81 6.15 0.23 6.25
CA THR A 81 4.78 -0.13 6.63
C THR A 81 3.94 -0.50 5.40
N LEU A 82 4.15 0.16 4.26
CA LEU A 82 3.44 -0.15 3.02
C LEU A 82 3.82 -1.51 2.41
N ASP A 83 5.04 -1.99 2.61
CA ASP A 83 5.40 -3.38 2.27
C ASP A 83 4.63 -4.38 3.12
N GLU A 84 4.47 -4.14 4.42
CA GLU A 84 3.62 -4.98 5.26
C GLU A 84 2.16 -4.97 4.79
N VAL A 85 1.65 -3.81 4.36
CA VAL A 85 0.32 -3.67 3.74
C VAL A 85 0.24 -4.49 2.45
N GLU A 86 1.21 -4.40 1.55
CA GLU A 86 1.27 -5.22 0.34
C GLU A 86 1.26 -6.71 0.69
N GLN A 87 2.04 -7.13 1.70
CA GLN A 87 2.05 -8.51 2.16
C GLN A 87 0.68 -8.95 2.70
N TYR A 88 -0.06 -8.10 3.41
CA TYR A 88 -1.43 -8.41 3.81
C TYR A 88 -2.33 -8.62 2.58
N LEU A 89 -2.30 -7.69 1.63
CA LEU A 89 -3.16 -7.76 0.44
C LEU A 89 -2.84 -8.98 -0.43
N THR A 90 -1.56 -9.26 -0.67
CA THR A 90 -1.10 -10.38 -1.50
C THR A 90 -1.39 -11.73 -0.86
N ARG A 91 -1.15 -11.89 0.44
CA ARG A 91 -1.37 -13.16 1.15
C ARG A 91 -2.81 -13.52 1.35
N ASN A 92 -3.70 -12.53 1.38
CA ASN A 92 -5.13 -12.76 1.38
C ASN A 92 -5.72 -12.81 -0.03
N HIS A 93 -4.87 -12.88 -1.07
CA HIS A 93 -5.26 -12.96 -2.48
C HIS A 93 -6.07 -11.77 -2.99
N PHE A 94 -5.95 -10.60 -2.34
CA PHE A 94 -6.57 -9.37 -2.83
C PHE A 94 -5.69 -8.65 -3.83
N LEU A 95 -4.39 -8.92 -3.86
CA LEU A 95 -3.45 -8.28 -4.76
C LEU A 95 -2.56 -9.34 -5.41
N ASP A 96 -2.43 -9.26 -6.73
CA ASP A 96 -1.40 -9.99 -7.45
C ASP A 96 -0.07 -9.25 -7.27
N HIS A 97 0.89 -9.89 -6.60
CA HIS A 97 2.20 -9.30 -6.30
C HIS A 97 2.99 -8.98 -7.58
N ASP A 98 3.01 -9.89 -8.55
CA ASP A 98 3.79 -9.70 -9.78
C ASP A 98 3.22 -8.52 -10.57
N ARG A 99 1.89 -8.37 -10.56
CA ARG A 99 1.22 -7.22 -11.18
C ARG A 99 1.51 -5.90 -10.45
N SER A 100 1.55 -5.90 -9.12
CA SER A 100 1.94 -4.75 -8.29
C SER A 100 3.37 -4.31 -8.60
N VAL A 101 4.31 -5.25 -8.62
CA VAL A 101 5.73 -5.00 -8.92
C VAL A 101 5.94 -4.55 -10.37
N ASP A 102 5.24 -5.15 -11.33
CA ASP A 102 5.29 -4.74 -12.74
C ASP A 102 4.78 -3.31 -12.93
N PHE A 103 3.66 -2.95 -12.29
CA PHE A 103 3.15 -1.58 -12.29
C PHE A 103 4.19 -0.61 -11.71
N PHE A 104 4.71 -0.91 -10.52
CA PHE A 104 5.69 -0.05 -9.87
C PHE A 104 6.92 0.18 -10.76
N ASN A 105 7.53 -0.89 -11.27
CA ASN A 105 8.73 -0.82 -12.09
C ASN A 105 8.50 -0.06 -13.40
N LYS A 106 7.38 -0.30 -14.09
CA LYS A 106 7.03 0.42 -15.32
C LYS A 106 6.84 1.91 -15.06
N THR A 107 6.19 2.28 -13.96
CA THR A 107 5.94 3.68 -13.61
C THR A 107 7.25 4.41 -13.29
N ILE A 108 8.13 3.83 -12.46
CA ILE A 108 9.38 4.52 -12.06
C ILE A 108 10.44 4.56 -13.17
N THR A 109 10.32 3.70 -14.19
CA THR A 109 11.22 3.68 -15.36
C THR A 109 10.65 4.41 -16.58
N ALA A 110 9.44 4.96 -16.46
CA ALA A 110 8.82 5.72 -17.54
C ALA A 110 9.62 6.99 -17.86
N GLU A 111 9.66 7.36 -19.14
CA GLU A 111 10.30 8.59 -19.58
C GLU A 111 9.66 9.81 -18.89
N GLY A 112 10.49 10.68 -18.33
CA GLY A 112 10.03 11.87 -17.60
C GLY A 112 9.67 11.64 -16.12
N PHE A 113 9.77 10.41 -15.61
CA PHE A 113 9.60 10.17 -14.17
C PHE A 113 10.76 10.76 -13.37
N VAL A 114 10.45 11.61 -12.39
CA VAL A 114 11.45 12.20 -11.49
C VAL A 114 11.55 11.35 -10.23
N ILE A 115 12.67 10.65 -10.07
CA ILE A 115 12.90 9.76 -8.92
C ILE A 115 13.14 10.62 -7.66
N THR A 116 12.12 10.71 -6.81
CA THR A 116 12.20 11.29 -5.47
C THR A 116 11.65 10.30 -4.44
N PRO A 117 12.05 10.38 -3.16
CA PRO A 117 11.47 9.55 -2.11
C PRO A 117 9.94 9.62 -2.05
N THR A 118 9.35 10.81 -2.17
CA THR A 118 7.90 11.01 -2.18
C THR A 118 7.28 10.29 -3.37
N ALA A 119 7.78 10.50 -4.58
CA ALA A 119 7.24 9.90 -5.80
C ALA A 119 7.30 8.37 -5.77
N LEU A 120 8.33 7.78 -5.16
CA LEU A 120 8.43 6.33 -4.97
C LEU A 120 7.36 5.81 -4.00
N VAL A 121 7.08 6.52 -2.92
CA VAL A 121 6.01 6.15 -1.98
C VAL A 121 4.63 6.33 -2.61
N GLU A 122 4.42 7.40 -3.39
CA GLU A 122 3.19 7.58 -4.18
C GLU A 122 2.96 6.43 -5.15
N THR A 123 4.00 6.03 -5.89
CA THR A 123 3.92 4.93 -6.85
C THR A 123 3.59 3.60 -6.15
N MET A 124 4.13 3.38 -4.95
CA MET A 124 3.77 2.23 -4.11
C MET A 124 2.30 2.28 -3.69
N LEU A 125 1.80 3.43 -3.24
CA LEU A 125 0.37 3.59 -2.89
C LEU A 125 -0.53 3.30 -4.09
N GLU A 126 -0.13 3.75 -5.29
CA GLU A 126 -0.86 3.51 -6.53
C GLU A 126 -0.85 2.04 -6.95
N SER A 127 0.27 1.31 -6.76
CA SER A 127 0.31 -0.12 -7.09
C SER A 127 -0.66 -0.92 -6.21
N LEU A 128 -0.86 -0.51 -4.95
CA LEU A 128 -1.82 -1.15 -4.03
C LEU A 128 -3.28 -0.92 -4.43
N LEU A 129 -3.58 0.09 -5.25
CA LEU A 129 -4.94 0.30 -5.82
C LEU A 129 -5.33 -0.79 -6.83
N LEU A 130 -4.39 -1.64 -7.25
CA LEU A 130 -4.69 -2.83 -8.05
C LEU A 130 -5.34 -3.95 -7.23
N SER A 131 -5.46 -3.77 -5.92
CA SER A 131 -6.12 -4.75 -5.05
C SER A 131 -7.63 -4.82 -5.32
N HIS A 132 -8.17 -6.03 -5.24
CA HIS A 132 -9.57 -6.34 -5.45
C HIS A 132 -9.89 -7.58 -4.64
N LYS A 133 -10.99 -7.57 -3.88
CA LYS A 133 -11.34 -8.73 -3.04
C LYS A 133 -11.71 -9.97 -3.87
N GLY A 134 -12.03 -9.77 -5.15
CA GLY A 134 -12.70 -10.77 -5.98
C GLY A 134 -14.13 -10.95 -5.50
N GLU A 135 -15.10 -10.98 -6.42
CA GLU A 135 -16.23 -11.85 -6.15
C GLU A 135 -15.65 -13.28 -6.09
N HIS A 136 -16.00 -14.06 -5.07
CA HIS A 136 -15.84 -15.49 -5.15
C HIS A 136 -16.49 -15.92 -6.47
N ASP A 137 -15.69 -16.26 -7.47
CA ASP A 137 -16.17 -16.77 -8.74
C ASP A 137 -16.69 -18.19 -8.45
N GLU A 138 -17.91 -18.26 -7.90
CA GLU A 138 -18.70 -19.47 -7.63
C GLU A 138 -19.13 -20.19 -8.93
N LYS A 139 -18.46 -19.89 -10.06
CA LYS A 139 -18.77 -20.43 -11.38
C LYS A 139 -17.67 -21.28 -11.97
N LYS A 140 -16.96 -22.11 -11.18
CA LYS A 140 -16.28 -23.31 -11.73
C LYS A 140 -16.31 -24.49 -10.74
N ARG A 141 -17.49 -25.06 -10.49
CA ARG A 141 -17.61 -26.49 -10.18
C ARG A 141 -18.08 -27.22 -11.44
N PRO A 142 -17.25 -28.03 -12.11
CA PRO A 142 -17.79 -29.03 -13.03
C PRO A 142 -18.61 -30.02 -12.19
N GLN A 143 -19.83 -30.29 -12.64
CA GLN A 143 -20.62 -31.44 -12.18
C GLN A 143 -20.02 -32.73 -12.71
#